data_AF-A0A091RBX1-F1
#
_entry.id   AF-A0A091RBX1-F1
#
_cell.length_a   1.000
_cell.length_b   1.000
_cell.length_c   1.000
_cell.angle_alpha   90.00
_cell.angle_beta   90.00
_cell.angle_gamma   90.00
#
_symmetry.space_group_name_H-M   'P 1'
#
loop_
_entity.id
_entity.type
_entity.pdbx_description
1 polymer ?
#
loop_
_entity_poly.entity_id
_entity_poly.type
_entity_poly.pdbx_seq_one_letter_code
_entity_poly.pdbx_strand_id
1 'polypeptide(L)'
;LRLCAWYLYGEKHRGYALNPVANFHLQNGAVLWRINWLGDSSPRGLAAACGMMVNYRYFLPHAAANSAAYLGSQHIRASQQVLALVAQFQQNSKL
;
A
#
# COMPACT_ATOMS: atom_id res chain seq x y z
N LEU A 1 -9.52 -4.64 -7.01
CA LEU A 1 -8.17 -4.01 -6.87
C LEU A 1 -8.24 -2.54 -6.44
N ARG A 2 -9.06 -1.70 -7.07
CA ARG A 2 -9.23 -0.26 -6.73
C ARG A 2 -9.43 0.02 -5.23
N LEU A 3 -10.36 -0.69 -4.59
CA LEU A 3 -10.60 -0.57 -3.14
C LEU A 3 -9.38 -0.94 -2.28
N CYS A 4 -8.63 -1.99 -2.67
CA CYS A 4 -7.42 -2.40 -1.96
C CYS A 4 -6.33 -1.33 -2.08
N ALA A 5 -6.16 -0.72 -3.25
CA ALA A 5 -5.22 0.37 -3.43
C ALA A 5 -5.55 1.56 -2.52
N TRP A 6 -6.83 1.94 -2.42
CA TRP A 6 -7.29 2.97 -1.48
C TRP A 6 -7.08 2.57 -0.02
N TYR A 7 -7.43 1.35 0.36
CA TYR A 7 -7.22 0.84 1.72
C TYR A 7 -5.73 0.87 2.16
N LEU A 8 -4.80 0.61 1.25
CA LEU A 8 -3.36 0.62 1.55
C LEU A 8 -2.74 2.02 1.48
N TYR A 9 -3.23 2.88 0.58
CA TYR A 9 -2.63 4.18 0.28
C TYR A 9 -3.37 5.36 0.91
N GLY A 10 -4.71 5.37 0.81
CA GLY A 10 -5.58 6.47 1.22
C GLY A 10 -6.06 6.34 2.66
N GLU A 11 -6.52 5.17 3.10
CA GLU A 11 -7.02 4.96 4.46
C GLU A 11 -5.91 5.10 5.51
N LYS A 12 -6.17 5.92 6.54
CA LYS A 12 -5.20 6.26 7.59
C LYS A 12 -5.69 5.95 9.00
N HIS A 13 -4.74 5.67 9.88
CA HIS A 13 -4.91 5.71 11.33
C HIS A 13 -3.87 6.66 11.92
N ARG A 14 -4.35 7.78 12.49
CA ARG A 14 -3.49 8.87 13.03
C ARG A 14 -2.45 9.38 12.00
N GLY A 15 -2.84 9.46 10.73
CA GLY A 15 -1.99 9.90 9.62
C GLY A 15 -1.11 8.81 9.00
N TYR A 16 -0.93 7.66 9.65
CA TYR A 16 -0.16 6.53 9.11
C TYR A 16 -1.06 5.56 8.35
N ALA A 17 -0.48 4.67 7.53
CA ALA A 17 -1.23 3.63 6.83
C ALA A 17 -2.06 2.79 7.82
N LEU A 18 -3.36 2.62 7.52
CA LEU A 18 -4.28 1.86 8.38
C LEU A 18 -3.87 0.39 8.53
N ASN A 19 -3.40 -0.23 7.45
CA ASN A 19 -2.97 -1.62 7.46
C ASN A 19 -1.64 -1.80 8.21
N PRO A 20 -1.55 -2.68 9.22
CA PRO A 20 -0.34 -2.82 10.05
C PRO A 20 0.86 -3.37 9.27
N VAL A 21 0.66 -4.25 8.29
CA VAL A 21 1.75 -4.79 7.45
C VAL A 21 2.27 -3.72 6.50
N ALA A 22 1.38 -2.92 5.91
CA ALA A 22 1.77 -1.76 5.12
C ALA A 22 2.58 -0.77 5.96
N ASN A 23 2.09 -0.43 7.15
CA ASN A 23 2.76 0.48 8.07
C ASN A 23 4.18 -0.03 8.40
N PHE A 24 4.34 -1.31 8.74
CA PHE A 24 5.64 -1.92 8.99
C PHE A 24 6.63 -1.76 7.83
N HIS A 25 6.22 -2.10 6.60
CA HIS A 25 7.13 -2.00 5.46
C HIS A 25 7.45 -0.55 5.08
N LEU A 26 6.49 0.35 5.19
CA LEU A 26 6.65 1.78 4.90
C LEU A 26 7.56 2.48 5.92
N GLN A 27 7.46 2.13 7.21
CA GLN A 27 8.41 2.60 8.23
C GLN A 27 9.85 2.19 7.91
N ASN A 28 10.04 1.02 7.30
CA ASN A 28 11.34 0.54 6.87
C ASN A 28 11.78 1.09 5.49
N GLY A 29 11.01 2.00 4.88
CA GLY A 29 11.38 2.67 3.63
C GLY A 29 11.06 1.90 2.35
N ALA A 30 10.20 0.89 2.42
CA ALA A 30 9.73 0.19 1.23
C ALA A 30 8.82 1.09 0.37
N VAL A 31 8.76 0.79 -0.92
CA VAL A 31 7.78 1.36 -1.85
C VAL A 31 6.59 0.40 -1.93
N LEU A 32 5.37 0.93 -1.84
CA LEU A 32 4.14 0.19 -2.15
C LEU A 32 4.13 -0.12 -3.65
N TRP A 33 4.66 -1.29 -4.02
CA TRP A 33 5.17 -1.51 -5.38
C TRP A 33 4.15 -2.14 -6.31
N ARG A 34 3.41 -3.16 -5.86
CA ARG A 34 2.43 -3.82 -6.71
C ARG A 34 1.34 -4.50 -5.89
N ILE A 35 0.10 -4.39 -6.34
CA ILE A 35 -1.02 -5.19 -5.84
C ILE A 35 -1.27 -6.33 -6.82
N ASN A 36 -1.25 -7.56 -6.32
CA ASN A 36 -1.39 -8.80 -7.08
C ASN A 36 -2.81 -9.36 -6.86
N TRP A 37 -3.56 -9.51 -7.94
CA TRP A 37 -4.84 -10.23 -7.93
C TRP A 37 -4.58 -11.73 -7.81
N LEU A 38 -5.33 -12.41 -6.94
CA LEU A 38 -5.18 -13.85 -6.67
C LEU A 38 -3.72 -14.27 -6.39
N GLY A 39 -2.99 -13.44 -5.64
CA GLY A 39 -1.64 -13.76 -5.20
C GLY A 39 -1.58 -14.82 -4.09
N ASP A 40 -2.69 -15.02 -3.36
CA ASP A 40 -2.89 -16.13 -2.42
C ASP A 40 -4.30 -16.70 -2.59
N SER A 41 -4.43 -17.79 -3.33
CA SER A 41 -5.71 -18.47 -3.58
C SER A 41 -6.06 -19.51 -2.51
N SER A 42 -5.29 -19.60 -1.43
CA SER A 42 -5.65 -20.47 -0.31
C SER A 42 -6.97 -20.02 0.34
N PRO A 43 -7.71 -20.92 1.02
CA PRO A 43 -8.91 -20.53 1.76
C PRO A 43 -8.67 -19.37 2.73
N ARG A 44 -7.49 -19.33 3.36
CA ARG A 44 -7.07 -18.24 4.25
C ARG A 44 -6.87 -16.92 3.51
N GLY A 45 -6.15 -16.93 2.38
CA GLY A 45 -5.91 -15.73 1.57
C GLY A 45 -7.21 -15.12 1.02
N LEU A 46 -8.11 -15.97 0.55
CA LEU A 46 -9.45 -15.58 0.10
C LEU A 46 -10.28 -14.96 1.24
N ALA A 47 -10.30 -15.57 2.42
CA ALA A 47 -11.05 -15.05 3.57
C ALA A 47 -10.46 -13.74 4.12
N ALA A 48 -9.14 -13.62 4.18
CA ALA A 48 -8.47 -12.49 4.83
C ALA A 48 -8.38 -11.24 3.94
N ALA A 49 -8.15 -11.41 2.64
CA ALA A 49 -7.85 -10.30 1.73
C ALA A 49 -8.42 -10.50 0.32
N CYS A 50 -9.45 -11.33 0.15
CA CYS A 50 -10.01 -11.69 -1.16
C CYS A 50 -8.94 -12.23 -2.12
N GLY A 51 -7.93 -12.92 -1.60
CA GLY A 51 -6.79 -13.48 -2.32
C GLY A 51 -5.81 -12.46 -2.87
N MET A 52 -5.93 -11.18 -2.49
CA MET A 52 -4.99 -10.14 -2.89
C MET A 52 -3.71 -10.20 -2.05
N MET A 53 -2.57 -10.06 -2.72
CA MET A 53 -1.25 -9.95 -2.09
C MET A 53 -0.57 -8.65 -2.54
N VAL A 54 0.39 -8.17 -1.76
CA VAL A 54 1.07 -6.91 -2.02
C VAL A 54 2.58 -7.12 -2.04
N ASN A 55 3.26 -6.51 -2.99
CA ASN A 55 4.71 -6.40 -2.97
C ASN A 55 5.11 -5.05 -2.39
N TYR A 56 5.89 -5.08 -1.31
CA TYR A 56 6.62 -3.94 -0.77
C TYR A 56 8.07 -4.06 -1.23
N ARG A 57 8.50 -3.19 -2.15
CA ARG A 57 9.83 -3.29 -2.76
C ARG A 57 10.81 -2.36 -2.05
N TYR A 58 11.92 -2.91 -1.60
CA TYR A 58 13.03 -2.15 -1.03
C TYR A 58 14.00 -1.76 -2.13
N PHE A 59 14.17 -0.46 -2.33
CA PHE A 59 15.26 0.10 -3.11
C PHE A 59 16.31 0.58 -2.10
N LEU A 60 17.36 -0.22 -1.87
CA LEU A 60 18.34 0.03 -0.79
C LEU A 60 18.89 1.47 -0.79
N PRO A 61 19.24 2.09 -1.94
CA PRO A 61 19.73 3.47 -1.96
C PRO A 61 18.70 4.52 -1.49
N HIS A 62 17.41 4.19 -1.51
CA HIS A 62 16.32 5.12 -1.18
C HIS A 62 15.60 4.78 0.13
N ALA A 63 15.90 3.63 0.75
CA ALA A 63 15.15 3.13 1.91
C ALA A 63 15.16 4.14 3.08
N ALA A 64 16.32 4.70 3.44
CA ALA A 64 16.41 5.69 4.51
C ALA A 64 15.60 6.96 4.22
N ALA A 65 15.70 7.50 2.99
CA ALA A 65 14.95 8.68 2.58
C ALA A 65 13.43 8.43 2.55
N ASN A 66 13.00 7.25 2.09
CA ASN A 66 11.60 6.85 2.07
C ASN A 66 11.05 6.68 3.50
N SER A 67 11.82 6.06 4.39
CA SER A 67 11.47 5.90 5.81
C SER A 67 11.28 7.25 6.48
N ALA A 68 12.25 8.17 6.30
CA ALA A 68 12.18 9.52 6.84
C ALA A 68 10.95 10.29 6.30
N ALA A 69 10.64 10.18 5.01
CA ALA A 69 9.46 10.80 4.43
C ALA A 69 8.16 10.21 4.99
N TYR A 70 8.09 8.89 5.19
CA TYR A 70 6.90 8.25 5.76
C TYR A 70 6.70 8.62 7.23
N LEU A 71 7.75 8.65 8.03
CA LEU A 71 7.68 8.98 9.46
C LEU A 71 7.47 10.48 9.71
N GLY A 72 8.16 11.33 8.95
CA GLY A 72 8.15 12.78 9.16
C GLY A 72 6.97 13.50 8.50
N SER A 73 6.59 13.09 7.29
CA SER A 73 5.53 13.77 6.51
C SER A 73 4.39 12.84 6.07
N GLN A 74 4.34 11.61 6.60
CA GLN A 74 3.29 10.62 6.30
C GLN A 74 3.19 10.28 4.80
N HIS A 75 4.25 10.57 4.04
CA HIS A 75 4.27 10.38 2.60
C HIS A 75 4.55 8.93 2.22
N ILE A 76 3.62 8.30 1.50
CA ILE A 76 3.77 6.95 0.97
C ILE A 76 4.34 7.01 -0.45
N ARG A 77 5.53 6.43 -0.65
CA ARG A 77 6.05 6.13 -1.99
C ARG A 77 5.33 4.91 -2.56
N ALA A 78 4.72 5.06 -3.72
CA ALA A 78 3.99 4.00 -4.42
C ALA A 78 4.36 3.95 -5.91
N SER A 79 4.21 2.79 -6.54
CA SER A 79 4.43 2.65 -7.99
C SER A 79 3.29 3.25 -8.80
N GLN A 80 3.53 3.44 -10.10
CA GLN A 80 2.52 3.91 -11.04
C GLN A 80 1.29 3.00 -11.10
N GLN A 81 1.45 1.67 -10.96
CA GLN A 81 0.33 0.73 -10.96
C GLN A 81 -0.61 0.98 -9.78
N VAL A 82 -0.05 1.26 -8.60
CA VAL A 82 -0.83 1.54 -7.40
C VAL A 82 -1.48 2.92 -7.50
N LEU A 83 -0.72 3.94 -7.91
CA LEU A 83 -1.24 5.30 -8.06
C LEU A 83 -2.37 5.39 -9.09
N ALA A 84 -2.28 4.63 -10.19
CA ALA A 84 -3.37 4.54 -11.17
C ALA A 84 -4.66 3.97 -10.57
N LEU A 85 -4.57 2.94 -9.73
CA LEU A 85 -5.71 2.37 -9.03
C LEU A 85 -6.29 3.33 -7.98
N VAL A 86 -5.44 4.10 -7.29
CA VAL A 86 -5.87 5.15 -6.36
C VAL A 86 -6.61 6.26 -7.10
N ALA A 87 -6.08 6.73 -8.23
CA ALA A 87 -6.73 7.74 -9.05
C ALA A 87 -8.11 7.28 -9.54
N GLN A 88 -8.21 6.02 -10.00
CA GLN A 88 -9.52 5.42 -10.35
C GLN A 88 -10.48 5.39 -9.16
N PHE A 89 -9.99 5.17 -7.94
CA PHE A 89 -10.83 5.21 -6.73
C PHE A 89 -11.40 6.60 -6.53
N GLN A 90 -10.55 7.63 -6.54
CA GLN A 90 -10.93 9.02 -6.30
C GLN A 90 -11.90 9.57 -7.36
N GLN A 91 -11.81 9.11 -8.61
CA GLN A 91 -12.74 9.51 -9.66
C GLN A 91 -14.18 9.00 -9.42
N ASN A 92 -14.32 7.87 -8.72
CA ASN A 92 -15.58 7.13 -8.64
C ASN A 92 -16.12 7.01 -7.20
N SER A 93 -15.46 7.66 -6.23
CA SER A 93 -15.77 7.54 -4.81
C SER A 93 -15.57 8.87 -4.11
N LYS A 94 -16.46 9.18 -3.16
CA LYS A 94 -16.34 10.32 -2.23
C LYS A 94 -16.07 9.91 -0.78
N LEU A 95 -15.98 8.60 -0.51
CA LEU A 95 -15.28 8.07 0.67
C LEU A 95 -13.84 8.57 0.62
#